data_AF-A0AA39C3B9-F1
#
_entry.id   AF-A0AA39C3B9-F1
#
_cell.length_a   1.000
_cell.length_b   1.000
_cell.length_c   1.000
_cell.angle_alpha   90.00
_cell.angle_beta   90.00
_cell.angle_gamma   90.00
#
_symmetry.space_group_name_H-M   'P 1'
#
loop_
_entity.id
_entity.type
_entity.pdbx_description
1 polymer ?
#
loop_
_entity_poly.entity_id
_entity_poly.type
_entity_poly.pdbx_seq_one_letter_code
_entity_poly.pdbx_strand_id
1 'polypeptide(L)'
;MVYVSEVIPGNIRNAEHFVSFLKRFVEYIKTRLRVQHIVQESPSIFLHNIQIKVCIERKPLRFCTEHLASFLRTMEITDLTDFSALILITHLATLVSTYIRMVLQ
;
A
#
# COMPACT_ATOMS: atom_id res chain seq x y z
N MET A 1 -1.80 4.31 -27.82
CA MET A 1 -1.08 4.16 -26.54
C MET A 1 -1.84 3.18 -25.68
N VAL A 2 -1.25 2.00 -25.52
CA VAL A 2 -1.87 0.80 -24.93
C VAL A 2 -1.55 0.80 -23.44
N TYR A 3 -2.58 0.84 -22.57
CA TYR A 3 -2.54 0.25 -21.22
C TYR A 3 -3.96 -0.15 -20.81
N VAL A 4 -4.53 -1.08 -21.57
CA VAL A 4 -5.61 -1.95 -21.10
C VAL A 4 -4.96 -3.28 -20.76
N SER A 5 -5.29 -3.82 -19.58
CA SER A 5 -5.16 -5.24 -19.23
C SER A 5 -3.80 -5.75 -18.73
N GLU A 6 -3.26 -5.16 -17.66
CA GLU A 6 -2.55 -5.98 -16.67
C GLU A 6 -3.15 -5.82 -15.27
N VAL A 7 -4.18 -6.64 -15.05
CA VAL A 7 -4.46 -7.31 -13.77
C VAL A 7 -4.55 -6.40 -12.53
N ILE A 8 -5.42 -5.39 -12.58
CA ILE A 8 -5.99 -4.84 -11.35
C ILE A 8 -6.93 -5.93 -10.79
N PRO A 9 -6.61 -6.62 -9.68
CA PRO A 9 -7.49 -7.64 -9.11
C PRO A 9 -8.87 -7.04 -8.83
N GLY A 10 -9.93 -7.78 -9.15
CA GLY A 10 -11.33 -7.31 -9.15
C GLY A 10 -11.80 -6.67 -7.84
N ASN A 11 -11.11 -6.93 -6.73
CA ASN A 11 -11.38 -6.37 -5.40
C ASN A 11 -11.00 -4.89 -5.21
N ILE A 12 -10.37 -4.20 -6.17
CA ILE A 12 -9.98 -2.78 -6.05
C ILE A 12 -10.44 -1.92 -7.23
N ARG A 13 -11.36 -2.43 -8.06
CA ARG A 13 -11.97 -1.66 -9.17
C ARG A 13 -12.88 -0.53 -8.68
N ASN A 14 -13.49 -0.69 -7.50
CA ASN A 14 -14.30 0.36 -6.89
C ASN A 14 -13.42 1.20 -5.95
N ALA A 15 -13.49 2.52 -6.11
CA ALA A 15 -12.89 3.54 -5.23
C ALA A 15 -13.04 3.17 -3.74
N GLU A 16 -14.23 2.71 -3.37
CA GLU A 16 -14.59 2.31 -2.00
C GLU A 16 -13.72 1.17 -1.46
N HIS A 17 -13.40 0.17 -2.29
CA HIS A 17 -12.54 -0.93 -1.86
C HIS A 17 -11.10 -0.49 -1.71
N PHE A 18 -10.60 0.39 -2.58
CA PHE A 18 -9.26 0.96 -2.46
C PHE A 18 -9.13 1.82 -1.19
N VAL A 19 -10.12 2.67 -0.91
CA VAL A 19 -10.17 3.44 0.34
C VAL A 19 -10.26 2.53 1.57
N SER A 20 -11.08 1.48 1.51
CA SER A 20 -11.19 0.49 2.60
C SER A 20 -9.89 -0.29 2.81
N PHE A 21 -9.17 -0.59 1.73
CA PHE A 21 -7.83 -1.17 1.77
C PHE A 21 -6.84 -0.22 2.45
N LEU A 22 -6.78 1.04 2.04
CA LEU A 22 -5.88 2.05 2.63
C LEU A 22 -6.18 2.25 4.12
N LYS A 23 -7.45 2.34 4.51
CA LYS A 23 -7.85 2.44 5.92
C LYS A 23 -7.29 1.28 6.76
N ARG A 24 -7.44 0.03 6.28
CA ARG A 24 -6.89 -1.15 6.97
C ARG A 24 -5.36 -1.10 7.07
N PHE A 25 -4.69 -0.67 6.01
CA PHE A 25 -3.24 -0.56 6.01
C PHE A 25 -2.73 0.52 6.98
N VAL A 26 -3.36 1.71 6.98
CA VAL A 26 -3.02 2.80 7.90
C VAL A 26 -3.25 2.39 9.35
N GLU A 27 -4.36 1.70 9.65
CA GLU A 27 -4.65 1.25 11.02
C GLU A 27 -3.62 0.21 11.51
N TYR A 28 -3.15 -0.66 10.62
CA TYR A 28 -2.04 -1.56 10.91
C TYR A 28 -0.76 -0.77 11.25
N ILE A 29 -0.38 0.21 10.44
CA ILE A 29 0.81 1.04 10.69
C ILE A 29 0.70 1.76 12.04
N LYS A 30 -0.46 2.36 12.35
CA LYS A 30 -0.70 3.00 13.65
C LYS A 30 -0.51 2.03 14.81
N THR A 31 -1.00 0.79 14.67
CA THR A 31 -0.82 -0.23 15.70
C THR A 31 0.65 -0.60 15.87
N ARG A 32 1.41 -0.68 14.78
CA ARG A 32 2.85 -0.95 14.80
C ARG A 32 3.67 0.19 15.41
N LEU A 33 3.26 1.44 15.22
CA LEU A 33 3.92 2.62 15.79
C LEU A 33 3.62 2.85 17.27
N ARG A 34 2.60 2.21 17.85
CA ARG A 34 2.26 2.31 19.28
C ARG A 34 3.16 1.46 20.19
N VAL A 35 4.06 0.66 19.61
CA VAL A 35 4.95 -0.22 20.38
C VAL A 35 6.00 0.62 21.12
N GLN A 36 6.16 0.40 22.42
CA GLN A 36 7.05 1.19 23.29
C GLN A 36 8.52 0.74 23.25
N HIS A 37 8.81 -0.41 22.63
CA HIS A 37 10.16 -0.93 22.45
C HIS A 37 10.58 -0.87 20.98
N ILE A 38 11.90 -0.86 20.74
CA ILE A 38 12.46 -0.89 19.39
C ILE A 38 12.13 -2.24 18.75
N VAL A 39 11.50 -2.20 17.58
CA VAL A 39 11.16 -3.38 16.79
C VAL A 39 11.91 -3.30 15.46
N GLN A 40 12.75 -4.30 15.20
CA GLN A 40 13.39 -4.49 13.91
C GLN A 40 12.81 -5.77 13.27
N GLU A 41 12.18 -5.63 12.11
CA GLU A 41 11.65 -6.75 11.35
C GLU A 41 12.19 -6.75 9.93
N SER A 42 12.36 -7.94 9.35
CA SER A 42 12.63 -8.04 7.92
C SER A 42 11.37 -7.74 7.10
N PRO A 43 11.51 -7.23 5.86
CA PRO A 43 10.37 -6.98 4.97
C PRO A 43 9.47 -8.20 4.76
N SER A 44 10.04 -9.41 4.73
CA SER A 44 9.28 -10.66 4.61
C SER A 44 8.38 -10.93 5.82
N ILE A 45 8.90 -10.72 7.04
CA ILE A 45 8.12 -10.86 8.28
C ILE A 45 7.02 -9.80 8.33
N PHE A 46 7.34 -8.57 7.95
CA PHE A 46 6.37 -7.48 7.92
C PHE A 46 5.19 -7.78 6.98
N LEU A 47 5.45 -8.29 5.78
CA LEU A 47 4.38 -8.68 4.85
C LEU A 47 3.55 -9.86 5.36
N HIS A 48 4.20 -10.86 5.95
CA HIS A 48 3.50 -11.98 6.55
C HIS A 48 2.56 -11.52 7.68
N ASN A 49 3.05 -10.63 8.54
CA ASN A 49 2.26 -10.02 9.60
C ASN A 49 1.07 -9.20 9.06
N ILE A 50 1.25 -8.47 7.96
CA ILE A 50 0.16 -7.76 7.30
C ILE A 50 -0.91 -8.74 6.78
N GLN A 51 -0.48 -9.81 6.13
CA GLN A 51 -1.40 -10.80 5.59
C GLN A 51 -2.23 -11.45 6.69
N ILE A 52 -1.61 -11.82 7.81
CA ILE A 52 -2.30 -12.48 8.93
C ILE A 52 -3.18 -11.50 9.71
N LYS A 53 -2.68 -10.30 10.01
CA LYS A 53 -3.37 -9.38 10.95
C LYS A 53 -4.44 -8.52 10.29
N VAL A 54 -4.29 -8.18 9.02
CA VAL A 54 -5.23 -7.27 8.32
C VAL A 54 -5.74 -7.81 6.99
N CYS A 55 -5.45 -9.07 6.66
CA CYS A 55 -5.92 -9.75 5.45
C CYS A 55 -5.57 -8.97 4.17
N ILE A 56 -4.37 -8.41 4.11
CA ILE A 56 -3.84 -7.70 2.94
C ILE A 56 -2.75 -8.55 2.28
N GLU A 57 -2.95 -8.87 1.00
CA GLU A 57 -1.98 -9.62 0.21
C GLU A 57 -0.83 -8.74 -0.28
N ARG A 58 0.30 -9.36 -0.62
CA ARG A 58 1.46 -8.67 -1.18
C ARG A 58 1.19 -8.02 -2.53
N LYS A 59 0.39 -8.67 -3.38
CA LYS A 59 0.14 -8.22 -4.75
C LYS A 59 -0.46 -6.81 -4.83
N PRO A 60 -1.54 -6.46 -4.10
CA PRO A 60 -2.09 -5.10 -4.11
C PRO A 60 -1.14 -4.04 -3.53
N LEU A 61 -0.26 -4.39 -2.58
CA LEU A 61 0.72 -3.45 -2.01
C LEU A 61 1.70 -2.91 -3.06
N ARG A 62 2.07 -3.73 -4.06
CA ARG A 62 2.99 -3.33 -5.14
C ARG A 62 2.44 -2.20 -5.99
N PHE A 63 1.13 -2.17 -6.19
CA PHE A 63 0.47 -1.19 -7.07
C PHE A 63 -0.12 -0.01 -6.31
N CYS A 64 0.04 0.08 -4.98
CA CYS A 64 -0.60 1.12 -4.16
C CYS A 64 -0.26 2.54 -4.59
N THR A 65 1.02 2.80 -4.90
CA THR A 65 1.47 4.13 -5.35
C THR A 65 0.80 4.54 -6.66
N GLU A 66 0.82 3.65 -7.66
CA GLU A 66 0.21 3.89 -8.97
C GLU A 66 -1.31 4.01 -8.87
N HIS A 67 -1.95 3.18 -8.04
CA HIS A 67 -3.38 3.23 -7.78
C HIS A 67 -3.79 4.56 -7.13
N LEU A 68 -3.04 5.04 -6.12
CA LEU A 68 -3.34 6.32 -5.49
C LEU A 68 -3.19 7.48 -6.49
N ALA A 69 -2.11 7.48 -7.28
CA ALA A 69 -1.89 8.51 -8.29
C ALA A 69 -3.00 8.54 -9.35
N SER A 70 -3.45 7.36 -9.81
CA SER A 70 -4.59 7.23 -10.72
C SER A 70 -5.88 7.74 -10.08
N PHE A 71 -6.14 7.37 -8.83
CA PHE A 71 -7.34 7.74 -8.09
C PHE A 71 -7.44 9.26 -7.87
N LEU A 72 -6.36 9.91 -7.41
CA LEU A 72 -6.31 11.36 -7.20
C LEU A 72 -6.52 12.12 -8.51
N ARG A 73 -5.96 11.61 -9.62
CA ARG A 73 -6.16 12.18 -10.96
C ARG A 73 -7.62 12.06 -11.41
N THR A 74 -8.27 10.92 -11.18
CA THR A 74 -9.69 10.72 -11.52
C THR A 74 -10.62 11.62 -10.71
N MET A 75 -10.25 11.98 -9.48
CA MET A 75 -11.01 12.93 -8.64
C MET A 75 -10.67 14.41 -8.91
N GLU A 76 -9.84 14.70 -9.93
CA GLU A 76 -9.40 16.07 -10.27
C GLU A 76 -8.76 16.83 -9.10
N ILE A 77 -8.11 16.11 -8.18
CA ILE A 77 -7.40 16.71 -7.04
C ILE A 77 -6.07 17.28 -7.54
N THR A 78 -5.94 18.59 -7.53
CA THR A 78 -4.75 19.32 -7.98
C THR A 78 -3.78 19.67 -6.85
N ASP A 79 -4.30 19.87 -5.64
CA ASP A 79 -3.48 20.09 -4.45
C ASP A 79 -3.22 18.76 -3.72
N LEU A 80 -1.96 18.34 -3.74
CA LEU A 80 -1.49 17.10 -3.11
C LEU A 80 -0.96 17.32 -1.69
N THR A 81 -0.90 18.57 -1.22
CA THR A 81 -0.30 18.92 0.07
C THR A 81 -0.98 18.19 1.22
N ASP A 82 -2.32 18.12 1.19
CA ASP A 82 -3.15 17.40 2.16
C ASP A 82 -3.00 15.88 2.08
N PHE A 83 -2.51 15.34 0.95
CA PHE A 83 -2.33 13.90 0.71
C PHE A 83 -0.89 13.44 0.88
N SER A 84 0.04 14.33 1.24
CA SER A 84 1.47 14.04 1.41
C SER A 84 1.74 12.84 2.33
N ALA A 85 1.06 12.77 3.48
CA ALA A 85 1.17 11.64 4.41
C ALA A 85 0.65 10.33 3.80
N LEU A 86 -0.43 10.38 3.02
CA LEU A 86 -1.00 9.21 2.36
C LEU A 86 -0.07 8.71 1.25
N ILE A 87 0.50 9.63 0.47
CA ILE A 87 1.51 9.34 -0.56
C ILE A 87 2.69 8.61 0.08
N LEU A 88 3.23 9.13 1.19
CA LEU A 88 4.33 8.49 1.92
C LEU A 88 4.01 7.05 2.36
N ILE A 89 2.80 6.82 2.89
CA ILE A 89 2.35 5.49 3.31
C ILE A 89 2.25 4.54 2.11
N THR A 90 1.74 5.02 0.96
CA THR A 90 1.69 4.19 -0.26
C THR A 90 3.06 3.89 -0.85
N HIS A 91 4.00 4.84 -0.78
CA HIS A 91 5.40 4.59 -1.16
C HIS A 91 6.03 3.52 -0.27
N LEU A 92 5.83 3.60 1.05
CA LEU A 92 6.30 2.57 1.98
C LEU A 92 5.72 1.19 1.63
N ALA A 93 4.41 1.11 1.40
CA ALA A 93 3.72 -0.12 1.01
C ALA A 93 4.33 -0.74 -0.27
N THR A 94 4.50 0.09 -1.29
CA THR A 94 5.12 -0.32 -2.56
C THR A 94 6.54 -0.80 -2.33
N LEU A 95 7.42 0.01 -1.73
CA LEU A 95 8.83 -0.34 -1.48
C LEU A 95 8.98 -1.66 -0.73
N VAL A 96 8.29 -1.85 0.39
CA VAL A 96 8.38 -3.07 1.19
C VAL A 96 7.94 -4.29 0.39
N SER A 97 6.97 -4.13 -0.51
CA SER A 97 6.45 -5.21 -1.34
C SER A 97 7.30 -5.55 -2.59
N THR A 98 8.06 -4.59 -3.13
CA THR A 98 8.98 -4.79 -4.27
C THR A 98 10.36 -5.28 -3.82
N TYR A 99 10.97 -4.64 -2.83
CA TYR A 99 12.39 -4.83 -2.51
C TYR A 99 12.73 -6.13 -1.77
N ILE A 100 11.74 -6.92 -1.32
CA ILE A 100 11.97 -8.30 -0.82
C ILE A 100 12.71 -9.18 -1.83
N ARG A 101 12.60 -8.87 -3.14
CA ARG A 101 13.26 -9.66 -4.18
C ARG A 101 14.76 -9.38 -4.32
N MET A 102 15.26 -8.26 -3.80
CA MET A 102 16.62 -7.77 -4.10
C MET A 102 17.71 -8.31 -3.14
N VAL A 103 17.34 -8.99 -2.04
CA VAL A 103 18.30 -9.49 -1.02
C VAL A 103 18.54 -11.01 -1.13
N LEU A 104 18.15 -11.63 -2.25
CA LEU A 104 18.44 -13.04 -2.54
C LEU A 104 19.07 -13.21 -3.93
N GLN A 105 20.14 -12.46 -4.22
CA GLN A 105 21.13 -12.79 -5.26
C GLN A 105 22.52 -12.53 -4.73
#